data_AF-A0A355SAB0-F1
#
_entry.id   AF-A0A355SAB0-F1
#
_cell.length_a   1.000
_cell.length_b   1.000
_cell.length_c   1.000
_cell.angle_alpha   90.00
_cell.angle_beta   90.00
_cell.angle_gamma   90.00
#
_symmetry.space_group_name_H-M   'P 1'
#
loop_
_entity.id
_entity.type
_entity.pdbx_description
1 polymer ?
#
loop_
_entity_poly.entity_id
_entity_poly.type
_entity_poly.pdbx_seq_one_letter_code
_entity_poly.pdbx_strand_id
1 'polypeptide(L)'
;FLLTYMPELFSQITHISLPSSFKLIVVLFIFAANYLGELHSYYNKIWWWDIFLHTSSGIFTAFAGFLIVYIKENEQPQSSGLNFLLIALFALSFAVLSGTLWEIYEFLMDKLFGLNMQRGSLTDTMTDLIADTSGGLLTSVNSYVYMKYCTKDLFKKMTDDFLKLNRNFYDKLTNSNYKSEAGSKYYQTLN
;
A
#
# COMPACT_ATOMS: atom_id res chain seq x y z
N PHE A 1 9.34 2.16 19.21
CA PHE A 1 10.73 2.06 18.73
C PHE A 1 10.99 0.80 17.90
N LEU A 2 10.46 -0.38 18.25
CA LEU A 2 10.61 -1.57 17.40
C LEU A 2 9.86 -1.46 16.05
N LEU A 3 8.65 -0.89 16.08
CA LEU A 3 7.80 -0.74 14.88
C LEU A 3 8.46 0.11 13.77
N THR A 4 9.34 1.05 14.09
CA THR A 4 10.01 1.88 13.08
C THR A 4 11.05 1.10 12.26
N TYR A 5 11.49 -0.07 12.73
CA TYR A 5 12.35 -0.98 11.98
C TYR A 5 11.57 -1.95 11.07
N MET A 6 10.23 -1.93 11.12
CA MET A 6 9.38 -2.81 10.30
C MET A 6 9.68 -2.75 8.80
N PRO A 7 9.94 -1.58 8.18
CA PRO A 7 10.30 -1.53 6.76
C PRO A 7 11.59 -2.31 6.44
N GLU A 8 12.56 -2.30 7.37
CA GLU A 8 13.84 -2.97 7.20
C GLU A 8 13.71 -4.48 7.41
N LEU A 9 12.96 -4.90 8.44
CA LEU A 9 12.62 -6.30 8.67
C LEU A 9 11.84 -6.90 7.50
N PHE A 10 10.84 -6.17 6.99
CA PHE A 10 10.10 -6.57 5.80
C PHE A 10 11.03 -6.77 4.61
N SER A 11 11.97 -5.84 4.39
CA SER A 11 12.91 -5.92 3.28
C SER A 11 13.86 -7.11 3.40
N GLN A 12 14.32 -7.42 4.62
CA GLN A 12 15.17 -8.57 4.88
C GLN A 12 14.45 -9.90 4.67
N ILE A 13 13.17 -10.00 5.07
CA ILE A 13 12.37 -11.22 4.96
C ILE A 13 11.92 -11.48 3.52
N THR A 14 11.50 -10.44 2.82
CA THR A 14 10.92 -10.56 1.47
C THR A 14 11.94 -10.38 0.35
N HIS A 15 13.15 -9.90 0.66
CA HIS A 15 14.15 -9.44 -0.30
C HIS A 15 13.68 -8.29 -1.21
N ILE A 16 12.53 -7.67 -0.91
CA ILE A 16 12.01 -6.49 -1.60
C ILE A 16 12.51 -5.23 -0.89
N SER A 17 13.22 -4.38 -1.61
CA SER A 17 13.69 -3.07 -1.15
C SER A 17 12.61 -2.00 -1.31
N LEU A 18 12.22 -1.34 -0.23
CA LEU A 18 11.30 -0.20 -0.29
C LEU A 18 12.05 1.10 -0.62
N PRO A 19 11.58 1.92 -1.57
CA PRO A 19 12.15 3.24 -1.82
C PRO A 19 12.16 4.10 -0.56
N SER A 20 13.14 4.99 -0.45
CA SER A 20 13.29 5.87 0.73
C SER A 20 12.03 6.71 0.99
N SER A 21 11.29 7.08 -0.06
CA SER A 21 9.98 7.73 0.05
C SER A 21 8.95 6.88 0.79
N PHE A 22 8.85 5.58 0.46
CA PHE A 22 7.99 4.63 1.16
C PHE A 22 8.40 4.46 2.62
N LYS A 23 9.70 4.26 2.88
CA LYS A 23 10.20 4.12 4.24
C LYS A 23 9.86 5.35 5.08
N LEU A 24 10.07 6.55 4.54
CA LEU A 24 9.73 7.81 5.21
C LEU A 24 8.24 7.91 5.51
N ILE A 25 7.38 7.60 4.54
CA ILE A 25 5.92 7.60 4.71
C ILE A 25 5.51 6.66 5.84
N VAL A 26 6.01 5.42 5.87
CA VAL A 26 5.69 4.45 6.92
C VAL A 26 6.15 4.95 8.30
N VAL A 27 7.36 5.51 8.40
CA VAL A 27 7.87 6.07 9.66
C VAL A 27 7.01 7.25 10.14
N LEU A 28 6.64 8.16 9.24
CA LEU A 28 5.76 9.29 9.56
C LEU A 28 4.36 8.83 9.97
N PHE A 29 3.82 7.80 9.32
CA PHE A 29 2.53 7.21 9.69
C PHE A 29 2.57 6.60 11.09
N ILE A 30 3.59 5.77 11.38
CA ILE A 30 3.78 5.17 12.71
C ILE A 30 3.93 6.25 13.78
N PHE A 31 4.69 7.31 13.49
CA PHE A 31 4.85 8.46 14.39
C PHE A 31 3.52 9.18 14.62
N ALA A 32 2.75 9.44 13.55
CA ALA A 32 1.46 10.10 13.64
C ALA A 32 0.43 9.28 14.43
N ALA A 33 0.34 7.98 14.20
CA ALA A 33 -0.59 7.11 14.93
C ALA A 33 -0.19 6.93 16.41
N ASN A 34 1.07 6.58 16.68
CA ASN A 34 1.47 6.19 18.03
C ASN A 34 1.93 7.36 18.89
N TYR A 35 2.78 8.24 18.35
CA TYR A 35 3.33 9.33 19.17
C TYR A 35 2.35 10.51 19.25
N LEU A 36 1.79 10.94 18.13
CA LEU A 36 0.83 12.04 18.12
C LEU A 36 -0.57 11.57 18.54
N GLY A 37 -1.06 10.48 17.94
CA GLY A 37 -2.36 9.89 18.23
C GLY A 37 -2.49 9.46 19.69
N GLU A 38 -1.71 8.46 20.09
CA GLU A 38 -1.82 7.87 21.44
C GLU A 38 -1.14 8.74 22.50
N LEU A 39 0.18 8.93 22.43
CA LEU A 39 0.94 9.57 23.51
C LEU A 39 0.60 11.06 23.71
N HIS A 40 0.28 11.80 22.64
CA HIS A 40 -0.19 13.19 22.72
C HIS A 40 -1.71 13.33 22.71
N SER A 41 -2.43 12.21 22.67
CA SER A 41 -3.90 12.13 22.73
C SER A 41 -4.61 12.85 21.58
N TYR A 42 -4.03 12.88 20.38
CA TYR A 42 -4.68 13.51 19.22
C TYR A 42 -5.97 12.79 18.81
N TYR A 43 -6.07 11.47 19.05
CA TYR A 43 -7.32 10.72 18.89
C TYR A 43 -8.49 11.35 19.67
N ASN A 44 -8.21 11.94 20.83
CA ASN A 44 -9.21 12.58 21.69
C ASN A 44 -9.35 14.09 21.44
N LYS A 45 -8.26 14.77 21.04
CA LYS A 45 -8.21 16.23 20.90
C LYS A 45 -8.62 16.74 19.53
N ILE A 46 -8.42 15.94 18.48
CA ILE A 46 -8.63 16.34 17.09
C ILE A 46 -9.60 15.36 16.46
N TRP A 47 -10.84 15.80 16.25
CA TRP A 47 -11.96 14.94 15.85
C TRP A 47 -11.77 14.22 14.50
N TRP A 48 -10.97 14.77 13.58
CA TRP A 48 -10.71 14.17 12.27
C TRP A 48 -9.44 13.32 12.21
N TRP A 49 -8.68 13.23 13.32
CA TRP A 49 -7.36 12.61 13.31
C TRP A 49 -7.39 11.14 12.88
N ASP A 50 -8.35 10.37 13.40
CA ASP A 50 -8.51 8.97 13.03
C ASP A 50 -8.87 8.81 11.56
N ILE A 51 -9.87 9.56 11.11
CA ILE A 51 -10.32 9.59 9.71
C ILE A 51 -9.15 9.88 8.76
N PHE A 52 -8.26 10.80 9.13
CA PHE A 52 -7.07 11.10 8.35
C PHE A 52 -6.08 9.93 8.30
N LEU A 53 -5.84 9.26 9.42
CA LEU A 53 -4.97 8.08 9.47
C LEU A 53 -5.57 6.94 8.64
N HIS A 54 -6.86 6.64 8.80
CA HIS A 54 -7.55 5.62 8.00
C HIS A 54 -7.58 5.94 6.50
N THR A 55 -7.85 7.19 6.13
CA THR A 55 -7.77 7.57 4.70
C THR A 55 -6.35 7.38 4.16
N SER A 56 -5.33 7.74 4.95
CA SER A 56 -3.93 7.59 4.57
C SER A 56 -3.52 6.11 4.47
N SER A 57 -3.92 5.25 5.42
CA SER A 57 -3.69 3.81 5.34
C SER A 57 -4.34 3.22 4.11
N GLY A 58 -5.62 3.54 3.85
CA GLY A 58 -6.34 3.09 2.65
C GLY A 58 -5.59 3.40 1.35
N ILE A 59 -5.02 4.62 1.22
CA ILE A 59 -4.18 5.01 0.09
C ILE A 59 -2.95 4.10 -0.02
N PHE A 60 -2.19 3.95 1.06
CA PHE A 60 -0.93 3.21 1.04
C PHE A 60 -1.14 1.71 0.83
N THR A 61 -2.16 1.11 1.45
CA THR A 61 -2.48 -0.30 1.28
C THR A 61 -3.01 -0.58 -0.12
N ALA A 62 -3.84 0.29 -0.70
CA ALA A 62 -4.24 0.11 -2.10
C ALA A 62 -3.05 0.20 -3.05
N PHE A 63 -2.11 1.12 -2.80
CA PHE A 63 -0.90 1.24 -3.61
C PHE A 63 -0.03 -0.03 -3.51
N ALA A 64 0.11 -0.59 -2.31
CA ALA A 64 0.78 -1.87 -2.11
C ALA A 64 0.08 -3.01 -2.86
N GLY A 65 -1.25 -3.09 -2.79
CA GLY A 65 -2.04 -4.06 -3.55
C GLY A 65 -1.87 -3.92 -5.06
N PHE A 66 -1.85 -2.69 -5.57
CA PHE A 66 -1.52 -2.38 -6.96
C PHE A 66 -0.13 -2.91 -7.33
N LEU A 67 0.91 -2.59 -6.54
CA LEU A 67 2.28 -3.03 -6.82
C LEU A 67 2.37 -4.56 -6.90
N ILE A 68 1.74 -5.29 -5.98
CA ILE A 68 1.77 -6.77 -5.96
C ILE A 68 1.32 -7.36 -7.30
N VAL A 69 0.21 -6.87 -7.86
CA VAL A 69 -0.32 -7.39 -9.13
C VAL A 69 0.41 -6.80 -10.32
N TYR A 70 0.75 -5.51 -10.29
CA TYR A 70 1.44 -4.84 -11.38
C TYR A 70 2.84 -5.42 -11.65
N ILE A 71 3.55 -5.85 -10.60
CA ILE A 71 4.81 -6.58 -10.73
C ILE A 71 4.59 -7.89 -11.48
N LYS A 72 3.63 -8.70 -11.02
CA LYS A 72 3.34 -10.02 -11.60
C LYS A 72 2.91 -9.93 -13.07
N GLU A 73 2.15 -8.89 -13.41
CA GLU A 73 1.74 -8.62 -14.79
C GLU A 73 2.93 -8.27 -15.69
N ASN A 74 3.83 -7.40 -15.20
CA ASN A 74 5.05 -7.03 -15.94
C ASN A 74 6.05 -8.19 -16.08
N GLU A 75 6.03 -9.18 -15.17
CA GLU A 75 6.86 -10.39 -15.29
C GLU A 75 6.42 -11.30 -16.45
N GLN A 76 5.16 -11.24 -16.88
CA GLN A 76 4.65 -12.06 -17.99
C GLN A 76 3.82 -11.25 -19.01
N PRO A 77 4.43 -10.29 -19.73
CA PRO A 77 3.69 -9.42 -20.65
C PRO A 77 3.02 -10.16 -21.83
N GLN A 78 3.39 -11.42 -22.07
CA GLN A 78 2.79 -12.28 -23.10
C GLN A 78 1.72 -13.24 -22.57
N SER A 79 1.56 -13.44 -21.25
CA SER A 79 0.67 -14.48 -20.71
C SER A 79 -0.61 -13.91 -20.06
N SER A 80 -0.59 -12.68 -19.60
CA SER A 80 -1.70 -12.09 -18.87
C SER A 80 -2.32 -10.96 -19.68
N GLY A 81 -3.56 -11.18 -20.11
CA GLY A 81 -4.46 -10.12 -20.54
C GLY A 81 -5.24 -9.58 -19.35
N LEU A 82 -4.59 -9.31 -18.21
CA LEU A 82 -5.33 -8.84 -17.05
C LEU A 82 -5.90 -7.46 -17.36
N ASN A 83 -7.23 -7.39 -17.33
CA ASN A 83 -7.95 -6.15 -17.52
C ASN A 83 -7.47 -5.14 -16.47
N PHE A 84 -7.03 -3.95 -16.88
CA PHE A 84 -6.60 -2.87 -15.96
C PHE A 84 -7.64 -2.59 -14.87
N LEU A 85 -8.93 -2.81 -15.18
CA LEU A 85 -10.01 -2.75 -14.20
C LEU A 85 -9.85 -3.77 -13.08
N LEU A 86 -9.48 -5.03 -13.38
CA LEU A 86 -9.25 -6.06 -12.37
C LEU A 86 -8.07 -5.74 -11.46
N ILE A 87 -6.99 -5.17 -12.01
CA ILE A 87 -5.84 -4.73 -11.22
C ILE A 87 -6.25 -3.60 -10.26
N ALA A 88 -7.00 -2.61 -10.76
CA ALA A 88 -7.52 -1.52 -9.95
C ALA A 88 -8.51 -2.01 -8.88
N LEU A 89 -9.42 -2.93 -9.22
CA LEU A 89 -10.34 -3.54 -8.27
C LEU A 89 -9.60 -4.34 -7.20
N PHE A 90 -8.56 -5.08 -7.58
CA PHE A 90 -7.72 -5.78 -6.60
C PHE A 90 -7.07 -4.79 -5.63
N ALA A 91 -6.51 -3.68 -6.11
CA ALA A 91 -5.94 -2.64 -5.26
C ALA A 91 -6.98 -2.09 -4.26
N LEU A 92 -8.20 -1.82 -4.72
CA LEU A 92 -9.30 -1.39 -3.85
C LEU A 92 -9.65 -2.46 -2.80
N SER A 93 -9.87 -3.70 -3.23
CA SER A 93 -10.18 -4.83 -2.34
C SER A 93 -9.09 -5.07 -1.30
N PHE A 94 -7.82 -4.88 -1.67
CA PHE A 94 -6.70 -5.02 -0.76
C PHE A 94 -6.72 -3.95 0.35
N ALA A 95 -7.06 -2.70 0.02
CA ALA A 95 -7.23 -1.65 1.03
C ALA A 95 -8.41 -1.93 1.96
N VAL A 96 -9.58 -2.29 1.41
CA VAL A 96 -10.77 -2.62 2.21
C VAL A 96 -10.50 -3.81 3.14
N LEU A 97 -9.83 -4.85 2.64
CA LEU A 97 -9.44 -5.99 3.46
C LEU A 97 -8.48 -5.57 4.58
N SER A 98 -7.50 -4.72 4.28
CA SER A 98 -6.53 -4.25 5.28
C SER A 98 -7.21 -3.45 6.39
N GLY A 99 -8.10 -2.52 6.05
CA GLY A 99 -8.91 -1.78 7.03
C GLY A 99 -9.82 -2.71 7.84
N THR A 100 -10.47 -3.68 7.19
CA THR A 100 -11.30 -4.68 7.90
C THR A 100 -10.48 -5.50 8.90
N LEU A 101 -9.27 -5.93 8.52
CA LEU A 101 -8.39 -6.66 9.44
C LEU A 101 -7.92 -5.78 10.60
N TRP A 102 -7.72 -4.49 10.36
CA TRP A 102 -7.40 -3.53 11.43
C TRP A 102 -8.57 -3.39 12.40
N GLU A 103 -9.79 -3.18 11.93
CA GLU A 103 -10.99 -3.11 12.79
C GLU A 103 -11.23 -4.38 13.61
N ILE A 104 -10.96 -5.54 13.02
CA ILE A 104 -11.00 -6.81 13.76
C ILE A 104 -9.93 -6.83 14.86
N TYR A 105 -8.73 -6.34 14.56
CA TYR A 105 -7.67 -6.22 15.57
C TYR A 105 -8.07 -5.27 16.70
N GLU A 106 -8.63 -4.10 16.39
CA GLU A 106 -9.12 -3.16 17.40
C GLU A 106 -10.18 -3.78 18.30
N PHE A 107 -11.19 -4.43 17.71
CA PHE A 107 -12.20 -5.15 18.45
C PHE A 107 -11.60 -6.20 19.39
N LEU A 108 -10.64 -6.99 18.90
CA LEU A 108 -9.98 -8.01 19.71
C LEU A 108 -9.19 -7.39 20.86
N MET A 109 -8.52 -6.26 20.62
CA MET A 109 -7.78 -5.55 21.66
C MET A 109 -8.70 -4.98 22.75
N ASP A 110 -9.86 -4.44 22.35
CA ASP A 110 -10.88 -3.96 23.27
C ASP A 110 -11.46 -5.11 24.12
N LYS A 111 -11.70 -6.28 23.51
CA LYS A 111 -12.27 -7.44 24.22
C LYS A 111 -11.29 -8.20 25.09
N LEU A 112 -10.06 -8.39 24.63
CA LEU A 112 -9.08 -9.24 25.32
C LEU A 112 -8.24 -8.46 26.33
N PHE A 113 -7.98 -7.18 26.07
CA PHE A 113 -7.07 -6.36 26.87
C PHE A 113 -7.76 -5.15 27.53
N GLY A 114 -9.06 -4.93 27.27
CA GLY A 114 -9.80 -3.82 27.86
C GLY A 114 -9.33 -2.45 27.37
N LEU A 115 -8.79 -2.39 26.15
CA LEU A 115 -8.50 -1.13 25.47
C LEU A 115 -9.80 -0.45 25.00
N ASN A 116 -9.67 0.71 24.37
CA ASN A 116 -10.79 1.47 23.83
C ASN A 116 -10.44 2.03 22.43
N MET A 117 -9.96 1.14 21.56
CA MET A 117 -9.55 1.44 20.20
C MET A 117 -10.76 1.83 19.35
N GLN A 118 -11.84 1.04 19.36
CA GLN A 118 -13.07 1.33 18.60
C GLN A 118 -13.99 2.38 19.25
N ARG A 119 -13.49 3.01 20.32
CA ARG A 119 -14.19 4.02 21.13
C ARG A 119 -15.59 3.60 21.60
N GLY A 120 -15.84 2.29 21.70
CA GLY A 120 -17.13 1.70 22.06
C GLY A 120 -18.26 1.96 21.05
N SER A 121 -17.96 2.26 19.78
CA SER A 121 -18.93 2.78 18.83
C SER A 121 -18.88 2.07 17.47
N LEU A 122 -20.03 1.51 17.04
CA LEU A 122 -20.21 1.04 15.66
C LEU A 122 -19.94 2.14 14.64
N THR A 123 -20.27 3.39 14.99
CA THR A 123 -20.08 4.55 14.10
C THR A 123 -18.60 4.81 13.85
N ASP A 124 -17.72 4.52 14.81
CA ASP A 124 -16.27 4.68 14.68
C ASP A 124 -15.75 3.73 13.59
N THR A 125 -15.91 2.43 13.81
CA THR A 125 -15.60 1.37 12.86
C THR A 125 -16.15 1.61 11.47
N MET A 126 -17.42 2.03 11.35
CA MET A 126 -18.00 2.31 10.03
C MET A 126 -17.38 3.54 9.38
N THR A 127 -17.04 4.57 10.15
CA THR A 127 -16.37 5.78 9.63
C THR A 127 -14.97 5.44 9.15
N ASP A 128 -14.24 4.62 9.89
CA ASP A 128 -12.88 4.21 9.58
C ASP A 128 -12.83 3.33 8.33
N LEU A 129 -13.73 2.36 8.20
CA LEU A 129 -13.87 1.55 6.97
C LEU A 129 -14.25 2.40 5.76
N ILE A 130 -15.09 3.44 5.93
CA ILE A 130 -15.42 4.38 4.85
C ILE A 130 -14.20 5.22 4.47
N ALA A 131 -13.39 5.64 5.44
CA ALA A 131 -12.16 6.40 5.22
C ALA A 131 -11.10 5.54 4.48
N ASP A 132 -10.85 4.31 4.94
CA ASP A 132 -9.98 3.34 4.27
C ASP A 132 -10.46 3.07 2.83
N THR A 133 -11.76 2.87 2.63
CA THR A 133 -12.35 2.63 1.31
C THR A 133 -12.19 3.84 0.39
N SER A 134 -12.40 5.05 0.92
CA SER A 134 -12.22 6.32 0.18
C SER A 134 -10.78 6.50 -0.29
N GLY A 135 -9.81 6.27 0.59
CA GLY A 135 -8.39 6.32 0.25
C GLY A 135 -7.98 5.25 -0.76
N GLY A 136 -8.52 4.04 -0.59
CA GLY A 136 -8.32 2.93 -1.50
C GLY A 136 -8.90 3.21 -2.89
N LEU A 137 -10.09 3.81 -2.96
CA LEU A 137 -10.76 4.15 -4.22
C LEU A 137 -9.98 5.20 -4.99
N LEU A 138 -9.50 6.25 -4.32
CA LEU A 138 -8.65 7.27 -4.94
C LEU A 138 -7.41 6.65 -5.59
N THR A 139 -6.76 5.74 -4.89
CA THR A 139 -5.54 5.06 -5.37
C THR A 139 -5.85 4.08 -6.49
N SER A 140 -6.95 3.33 -6.38
CA SER A 140 -7.44 2.41 -7.40
C SER A 140 -7.74 3.13 -8.72
N VAL A 141 -8.46 4.27 -8.66
CA VAL A 141 -8.73 5.10 -9.85
C VAL A 141 -7.44 5.62 -10.45
N ASN A 142 -6.52 6.14 -9.64
CA ASN A 142 -5.22 6.62 -10.12
C ASN A 142 -4.42 5.48 -10.79
N SER A 143 -4.45 4.27 -10.23
CA SER A 143 -3.79 3.11 -10.83
C SER A 143 -4.37 2.75 -12.21
N TYR A 144 -5.70 2.79 -12.36
CA TYR A 144 -6.37 2.53 -13.63
C TYR A 144 -5.99 3.59 -14.68
N VAL A 145 -6.05 4.87 -14.30
CA VAL A 145 -5.69 5.99 -15.18
C VAL A 145 -4.23 5.90 -15.60
N TYR A 146 -3.33 5.62 -14.66
CA TYR A 146 -1.90 5.42 -14.92
C TYR A 146 -1.67 4.30 -15.94
N MET A 147 -2.25 3.11 -15.72
CA MET A 147 -2.08 1.98 -16.63
C MET A 147 -2.69 2.24 -18.02
N LYS A 148 -3.85 2.91 -18.08
CA LYS A 148 -4.57 3.16 -19.33
C LYS A 148 -3.97 4.28 -20.17
N TYR A 149 -3.47 5.34 -19.55
CA TYR A 149 -3.03 6.56 -20.24
C TYR A 149 -1.54 6.86 -20.08
N CYS A 150 -0.79 6.06 -19.33
CA CYS A 150 0.65 6.24 -19.08
C CYS A 150 1.01 7.65 -18.57
N THR A 151 0.27 8.13 -17.55
CA THR A 151 0.43 9.47 -16.98
C THR A 151 1.83 9.69 -16.39
N LYS A 152 2.37 10.91 -16.46
CA LYS A 152 3.69 11.29 -15.90
C LYS A 152 3.57 11.97 -14.53
N ASP A 153 2.74 11.42 -13.66
CA ASP A 153 2.45 11.99 -12.34
C ASP A 153 3.31 11.36 -11.23
N LEU A 154 3.03 11.77 -9.99
CA LEU A 154 3.68 11.23 -8.79
C LEU A 154 3.50 9.70 -8.67
N PHE A 155 2.35 9.16 -9.08
CA PHE A 155 2.05 7.74 -9.00
C PHE A 155 2.99 6.94 -9.91
N LYS A 156 3.21 7.41 -11.14
CA LYS A 156 4.24 6.83 -12.02
C LYS A 156 5.63 6.90 -11.40
N LYS A 157 6.02 8.06 -10.88
CA LYS A 157 7.36 8.23 -10.28
C LYS A 157 7.58 7.25 -9.12
N MET A 158 6.61 7.12 -8.21
CA MET A 158 6.68 6.19 -7.08
C MET A 158 6.77 4.73 -7.55
N THR A 159 6.02 4.38 -8.58
CA THR A 159 6.05 3.05 -9.20
C THR A 159 7.41 2.77 -9.85
N ASP A 160 7.93 3.70 -10.65
CA ASP A 160 9.24 3.59 -11.32
C ASP A 160 10.38 3.48 -10.30
N ASP A 161 10.37 4.30 -9.25
CA ASP A 161 11.40 4.29 -8.20
C ASP A 161 11.42 2.92 -7.48
N PHE A 162 10.23 2.37 -7.20
CA PHE A 162 10.08 1.03 -6.63
C PHE A 162 10.61 -0.05 -7.57
N LEU A 163 10.27 0.00 -8.87
CA LEU A 163 10.75 -0.97 -9.85
C LEU A 163 12.28 -0.91 -10.03
N LYS A 164 12.85 0.30 -10.14
CA LYS A 164 14.29 0.50 -10.29
C LYS A 164 15.08 -0.05 -9.10
N LEU A 165 14.60 0.19 -7.88
CA LEU A 165 15.28 -0.27 -6.67
C LEU A 165 15.29 -1.80 -6.56
N ASN A 166 14.27 -2.46 -7.09
CA ASN A 166 14.10 -3.91 -7.03
C ASN A 166 14.50 -4.63 -8.32
N ARG A 167 15.17 -3.93 -9.25
CA ARG A 167 15.54 -4.47 -10.57
C ARG A 167 16.26 -5.82 -10.50
N ASN A 168 17.25 -5.94 -9.62
CA ASN A 168 18.04 -7.18 -9.48
C ASN A 168 17.21 -8.36 -8.96
N PHE A 169 16.16 -8.10 -8.19
CA PHE A 169 15.22 -9.12 -7.73
C PHE A 169 14.35 -9.59 -8.90
N TYR A 170 13.82 -8.66 -9.71
CA TYR A 170 13.03 -8.98 -10.90
C TYR A 170 13.84 -9.64 -12.01
N ASP A 171 15.07 -9.19 -12.25
CA ASP A 171 15.97 -9.76 -13.26
C ASP A 171 16.30 -11.23 -12.91
N LYS A 172 16.37 -11.60 -11.63
CA LYS A 172 16.55 -13.01 -11.22
C LYS A 172 15.29 -13.85 -11.44
N LEU A 173 14.11 -13.31 -11.14
CA LEU A 173 12.82 -13.99 -11.33
C LEU A 173 12.48 -14.21 -12.82
N THR A 174 12.81 -13.23 -13.66
CA THR A 174 12.63 -13.31 -15.12
C THR A 174 13.68 -14.23 -15.76
N ASN A 175 14.95 -14.16 -15.35
CA ASN A 175 15.98 -15.07 -15.86
C ASN A 175 15.80 -16.53 -15.43
N SER A 176 15.15 -16.81 -14.29
CA SER A 176 14.81 -18.20 -13.93
C SER A 176 13.68 -18.78 -14.78
N ASN A 177 12.88 -17.93 -15.43
CA ASN A 177 11.70 -18.34 -16.20
C ASN A 177 11.79 -18.08 -17.71
N TYR A 178 12.72 -17.28 -18.24
CA TYR A 178 12.79 -16.97 -19.68
C TYR A 178 14.23 -16.71 -20.18
N LYS A 179 14.82 -17.71 -20.84
CA LYS A 179 15.71 -17.45 -21.98
C LYS A 179 14.83 -17.10 -23.19
N SER A 180 14.45 -15.84 -23.39
CA SER A 180 14.26 -15.28 -24.74
C SER A 180 14.04 -13.76 -24.72
N GLU A 181 14.31 -13.14 -25.85
CA GLU A 181 14.63 -11.73 -26.14
C GLU A 181 13.53 -10.69 -25.86
N ALA A 182 12.51 -11.00 -25.05
CA ALA A 182 11.35 -10.13 -24.84
C ALA A 182 11.51 -9.08 -23.72
N GLY A 183 12.57 -9.16 -22.90
CA GLY A 183 12.86 -8.19 -21.84
C GLY A 183 13.26 -6.80 -22.34
N SER A 184 13.51 -6.60 -23.64
CA SER A 184 14.10 -5.35 -24.15
C SER A 184 13.12 -4.21 -24.38
N LYS A 185 11.81 -4.47 -24.47
CA LYS A 185 10.82 -3.43 -24.86
C LYS A 185 10.44 -2.45 -23.76
N TYR A 186 10.48 -2.84 -22.47
CA TYR A 186 10.17 -1.93 -21.36
C TYR A 186 11.37 -1.02 -21.02
N TYR A 187 12.60 -1.48 -21.25
CA TYR A 187 13.80 -0.73 -20.95
C TYR A 187 14.22 0.28 -22.03
N GLN A 188 13.64 0.22 -23.23
CA GLN A 188 13.91 1.20 -24.29
C GLN A 188 13.21 2.55 -24.09
N THR A 189 12.22 2.64 -23.20
CA THR A 189 11.47 3.90 -22.94
C THR A 189 12.02 4.69 -21.74
N LEU A 190 13.11 4.23 -21.12
CA LEU A 190 13.79 4.89 -19.99
C LEU A 190 14.98 5.77 -20.40
N ASN A 191 15.17 6.02 -21.70
CA ASN A 191 16.08 7.04 -22.23
C ASN A 191 15.32 8.29 -22.66
#